data_AF-A0A1F3KFC4-F1
#
_entry.id   AF-A0A1F3KFC4-F1
#
_cell.length_a   1.000
_cell.length_b   1.000
_cell.length_c   1.000
_cell.angle_alpha   90.00
_cell.angle_beta   90.00
_cell.angle_gamma   90.00
#
_symmetry.space_group_name_H-M   'P 1'
#
loop_
_entity.id
_entity.type
_entity.pdbx_description
1 polymer ?
#
loop_
_entity_poly.entity_id
_entity_poly.type
_entity_poly.pdbx_seq_one_letter_code
_entity_poly.pdbx_strand_id
1 'polypeptide(L)'
;MLMKPFKILLFMASLFIIISALYFIFPASGINVTEQFSLKFITPDDFVKKERNAYADISHVLKIHSLLTDTALSVPAKEDIQHTLFSSITDTIKKKAFQPVSGSDKLILPSSKTNFNIDSLKLSLQKIEYPDGSVNPLSTFFSELISRNKENEPIRIMHYGDSQIEGDRISSVLRNRMHAYFGGSGPGLVPATVDNLISLTVLHNSSNNWKIFKKCGFNQRYAEHKKYGALLNFSRLIPVSTNDTNTVQGWLSLKKSPYCLESVKKFKQCRLFCANNKKAASVELYSKGVLLDKKYIPAENHFSILKFTFEETPEETVFKFKGTACPDVYGIALDDETGIAVDNVAMRGSAGLEFTKTDMEFLKEMYQRLNVKLVILQFGVNIVPNISSNYSFYEDGLYSQLASLKKICPDLSILVVGVSDMSRRINGNYASYPNVELIRDAQKRATFKAGCAFWDLYEAMGGRNSMPSWVFTKPQLARTDFTHFTNKGAGIVADLLYNAMIFDYLDYVKKGLPIEEARK
;
A
#
# COMPACT_ATOMS: atom_id res chain seq x y z
N MET A 1 51.93 -28.33 -21.87
CA MET A 1 52.98 -27.31 -22.10
C MET A 1 52.51 -26.01 -21.45
N LEU A 2 53.06 -25.62 -20.29
CA LEU A 2 52.68 -24.38 -19.60
C LEU A 2 53.12 -23.17 -20.44
N MET A 3 52.17 -22.30 -20.81
CA MET A 3 52.50 -21.07 -21.53
C MET A 3 53.36 -20.16 -20.64
N LYS A 4 54.50 -19.72 -21.17
CA LYS A 4 55.39 -18.79 -20.45
C LYS A 4 54.67 -17.46 -20.18
N PRO A 5 54.79 -16.85 -18.99
CA PRO A 5 54.10 -15.61 -18.61
C PRO A 5 54.25 -14.47 -19.64
N PHE A 6 55.42 -14.34 -20.26
CA PHE A 6 55.67 -13.34 -21.30
C PHE A 6 54.75 -13.51 -22.54
N LYS A 7 54.44 -14.76 -22.93
CA LYS A 7 53.51 -15.01 -24.05
C LYS A 7 52.07 -14.64 -23.70
N ILE A 8 51.69 -14.78 -22.44
CA ILE A 8 50.37 -14.35 -21.94
C ILE A 8 50.29 -12.82 -21.96
N LEU A 9 51.34 -12.13 -21.50
CA LEU A 9 51.39 -10.66 -21.54
C LEU A 9 51.31 -10.14 -22.97
N LEU A 10 52.04 -10.74 -23.91
CA LEU A 10 52.03 -10.34 -25.33
C LEU A 10 50.66 -10.58 -25.97
N PHE A 11 50.01 -11.69 -25.62
CA PHE A 11 48.65 -12.00 -26.06
C PHE A 11 47.61 -11.03 -25.48
N MET A 12 47.73 -10.67 -24.20
CA MET A 12 46.85 -9.66 -23.61
C MET A 12 47.08 -8.28 -24.23
N ALA A 13 48.34 -7.89 -24.45
CA ALA A 13 48.67 -6.63 -25.10
C ALA A 13 48.14 -6.57 -26.54
N SER A 14 48.27 -7.64 -27.32
CA SER A 14 47.71 -7.69 -28.67
C SER A 14 46.18 -7.64 -28.65
N LEU A 15 45.53 -8.31 -27.70
CA LEU A 15 44.09 -8.24 -27.50
C LEU A 15 43.63 -6.80 -27.17
N PHE A 16 44.34 -6.11 -26.27
CA PHE A 16 44.03 -4.71 -25.94
C PHE A 16 44.24 -3.76 -27.12
N ILE A 17 45.27 -3.99 -27.94
CA ILE A 17 45.50 -3.22 -29.18
C ILE A 17 44.35 -3.43 -30.17
N ILE A 18 43.91 -4.68 -30.35
CA ILE A 18 42.77 -5.01 -31.23
C ILE A 18 41.48 -4.37 -30.70
N ILE A 19 41.20 -4.48 -29.40
CA ILE A 19 40.04 -3.85 -28.77
C ILE A 19 40.10 -2.32 -28.90
N SER A 20 41.28 -1.73 -28.74
CA SER A 20 41.48 -0.27 -28.88
C SER A 20 41.31 0.18 -30.34
N ALA A 21 41.80 -0.60 -31.30
CA ALA A 21 41.59 -0.32 -32.72
C ALA A 21 40.09 -0.41 -33.08
N LEU A 22 39.40 -1.44 -32.59
CA LEU A 22 37.94 -1.55 -32.74
C LEU A 22 37.23 -0.36 -32.08
N TYR A 23 37.65 0.06 -30.89
CA TYR A 23 37.09 1.21 -30.19
C TYR A 23 37.17 2.53 -30.99
N PHE A 24 38.21 2.73 -31.81
CA PHE A 24 38.35 3.94 -32.65
C PHE A 24 37.75 3.82 -34.06
N ILE A 25 37.63 2.59 -34.59
CA ILE A 25 37.20 2.35 -35.98
C ILE A 25 35.70 2.03 -36.06
N PHE A 26 35.09 1.50 -34.99
CA PHE A 26 33.69 1.10 -35.00
C PHE A 26 32.76 2.33 -35.06
N PRO A 27 31.81 2.40 -36.02
CA PRO A 27 30.95 3.57 -36.16
C PRO A 27 30.02 3.74 -34.95
N ALA A 28 29.84 4.99 -34.50
CA ALA A 28 29.00 5.33 -33.35
C ALA A 28 27.52 4.93 -33.52
N SER A 29 27.03 4.88 -34.77
CA SER A 29 25.68 4.40 -35.10
C SER A 29 25.53 2.87 -34.95
N GLY A 30 26.62 2.12 -34.82
CA GLY A 30 26.64 0.67 -34.95
C GLY A 30 26.63 0.21 -36.41
N ILE A 31 26.78 -1.10 -36.61
CA ILE A 31 26.70 -1.76 -37.92
C ILE A 31 25.42 -2.60 -37.93
N ASN A 32 24.50 -2.31 -38.86
CA ASN A 32 23.29 -3.10 -39.04
C ASN A 32 23.64 -4.42 -39.69
N VAL A 33 23.33 -5.54 -39.02
CA VAL A 33 23.53 -6.89 -39.55
C VAL A 33 22.23 -7.40 -40.19
N THR A 34 21.07 -7.00 -39.64
CA THR A 34 19.74 -7.19 -40.25
C THR A 34 18.87 -5.97 -39.97
N GLU A 35 17.67 -5.89 -40.57
CA GLU A 35 16.69 -4.81 -40.27
C GLU A 35 16.26 -4.77 -38.79
N GLN A 36 16.45 -5.86 -38.05
CA GLN A 36 16.05 -5.99 -36.64
C GLN A 36 17.24 -6.11 -35.68
N PHE A 37 18.47 -6.18 -36.18
CA PHE A 37 19.66 -6.44 -35.37
C PHE A 37 20.85 -5.58 -35.79
N SER A 38 21.31 -4.74 -34.86
CA SER A 38 22.50 -3.89 -35.02
C SER A 38 23.58 -4.30 -34.02
N LEU A 39 24.81 -4.50 -34.50
CA LEU A 39 25.98 -4.69 -33.65
C LEU A 39 26.51 -3.31 -33.21
N LYS A 40 26.67 -3.08 -31.90
CA LYS A 40 27.29 -1.88 -31.33
C LYS A 40 28.50 -2.26 -30.49
N PHE A 41 29.59 -1.52 -30.68
CA PHE A 41 30.79 -1.57 -29.85
C PHE A 41 30.88 -0.28 -29.03
N ILE A 42 31.56 -0.32 -27.88
CA ILE A 42 31.74 0.86 -27.02
C ILE A 42 32.60 1.89 -27.79
N THR A 43 32.20 3.17 -27.77
CA THR A 43 32.89 4.26 -28.50
C THR A 43 33.34 5.39 -27.56
N PRO A 44 34.25 6.28 -27.99
CA PRO A 44 34.63 7.48 -27.23
C PRO A 44 33.46 8.34 -26.77
N ASP A 45 32.42 8.48 -27.60
CA ASP A 45 31.21 9.24 -27.30
C ASP A 45 30.38 8.66 -26.15
N ASP A 46 30.59 7.38 -25.81
CA ASP A 46 29.98 6.74 -24.65
C ASP A 46 30.66 7.13 -23.32
N PHE A 47 31.90 7.65 -23.39
CA PHE A 47 32.67 8.13 -22.24
C PHE A 47 32.75 9.66 -22.14
N VAL A 48 32.39 10.39 -23.21
CA VAL A 48 32.09 11.82 -23.10
C VAL A 48 30.97 11.97 -22.08
N LYS A 49 31.17 12.82 -21.06
CA LYS A 49 30.21 13.13 -20.00
C LYS A 49 28.87 13.54 -20.61
N LYS A 50 28.00 12.58 -20.93
CA LYS A 50 26.62 12.81 -21.33
C LYS A 50 25.96 13.57 -20.18
N GLU A 51 25.26 14.65 -20.52
CA GLU A 51 24.55 15.50 -19.56
C GLU A 51 23.90 14.62 -18.49
N ARG A 52 24.28 14.84 -17.23
CA ARG A 52 23.53 14.22 -16.14
C ARG A 52 22.13 14.76 -16.28
N ASN A 53 21.15 13.90 -16.56
CA ASN A 53 19.75 14.28 -16.42
C ASN A 53 19.61 14.97 -15.07
N ALA A 54 19.15 16.22 -15.06
CA ALA A 54 18.86 16.89 -13.81
C ALA A 54 17.73 16.12 -13.13
N TYR A 55 18.03 15.47 -12.00
CA TYR A 55 17.03 14.83 -11.17
C TYR A 55 16.26 15.91 -10.40
N ALA A 56 15.00 15.65 -10.06
CA ALA A 56 14.17 16.63 -9.37
C ALA A 56 14.75 16.98 -8.00
N ASP A 57 14.72 18.25 -7.61
CA ASP A 57 15.06 18.64 -6.24
C ASP A 57 13.91 18.32 -5.29
N ILE A 58 14.11 17.30 -4.46
CA ILE A 58 13.11 16.83 -3.49
C ILE A 58 13.33 17.45 -2.09
N SER A 59 14.27 18.37 -1.92
CA SER A 59 14.60 18.97 -0.62
C SER A 59 13.37 19.64 0.01
N HIS A 60 12.53 20.24 -0.83
CA HIS A 60 11.28 20.84 -0.41
C HIS A 60 10.27 19.81 0.12
N VAL A 61 10.13 18.65 -0.55
CA VAL A 61 9.25 17.55 -0.11
C VAL A 61 9.66 17.05 1.27
N LEU A 62 10.96 16.83 1.48
CA LEU A 62 11.50 16.37 2.77
C LEU A 62 11.30 17.40 3.88
N LYS A 63 11.42 18.68 3.55
CA LYS A 63 11.22 19.78 4.49
C LYS A 63 9.75 19.92 4.90
N ILE A 64 8.82 19.83 3.96
CA ILE A 64 7.38 19.79 4.29
C ILE A 64 7.11 18.61 5.23
N HIS A 65 7.62 17.43 4.87
CA HIS A 65 7.40 16.21 5.65
C HIS A 65 7.89 16.36 7.10
N SER A 66 9.12 16.86 7.31
CA SER A 66 9.65 17.02 8.66
C SER A 66 8.82 17.98 9.49
N LEU A 67 8.48 19.15 8.94
CA LEU A 67 7.78 20.20 9.67
C LEU A 67 6.33 19.81 10.03
N LEU A 68 5.61 19.17 9.11
CA LEU A 68 4.24 18.72 9.38
C LEU A 68 4.22 17.54 10.35
N THR A 69 5.24 16.68 10.32
CA THR A 69 5.36 15.58 11.28
C THR A 69 5.67 16.08 12.68
N ASP A 70 6.58 17.04 12.82
CA ASP A 70 6.97 17.62 14.11
C ASP A 70 5.83 18.42 14.74
N THR A 71 5.04 19.13 13.92
CA THR A 71 3.89 19.91 14.40
C THR A 71 2.72 19.02 14.83
N ALA A 72 2.53 17.85 14.20
CA ALA A 72 1.50 16.89 14.55
C ALA A 72 1.82 16.05 15.81
N LEU A 73 3.02 16.18 16.38
CA LEU A 73 3.55 15.38 17.50
C LEU A 73 3.66 16.13 18.83
N SER A 74 2.94 17.23 19.06
CA SER A 74 2.85 17.87 20.39
C SER A 74 1.96 17.08 21.37
N VAL A 75 2.32 15.82 21.61
CA VAL A 75 1.91 14.95 22.72
C VAL A 75 3.23 14.46 23.33
N PRO A 76 3.43 14.46 24.67
CA PRO A 76 4.77 14.47 25.25
C PRO A 76 5.57 13.24 24.85
N ALA A 77 6.63 13.47 24.06
CA ALA A 77 7.59 12.47 23.68
C ALA A 77 8.34 11.98 24.92
N LYS A 78 8.11 10.73 25.32
CA LYS A 78 9.14 9.95 25.97
C LYS A 78 9.90 9.18 24.88
N GLU A 79 11.09 9.70 24.63
CA GLU A 79 12.29 9.07 24.06
C GLU A 79 12.17 8.36 22.69
N ASP A 80 12.97 8.91 21.78
CA ASP A 80 13.36 8.45 20.46
C ASP A 80 13.72 6.95 20.42
N ILE A 81 12.78 6.12 19.95
CA ILE A 81 13.02 4.68 19.69
C ILE A 81 12.92 4.36 18.18
N GLN A 82 12.48 5.29 17.33
CA GLN A 82 12.29 5.03 15.90
C GLN A 82 13.59 5.05 15.07
N HIS A 83 14.67 5.66 15.57
CA HIS A 83 15.88 5.85 14.77
C HIS A 83 16.90 4.69 14.80
N THR A 84 16.83 3.78 15.78
CA THR A 84 17.87 2.75 15.99
C THR A 84 17.45 1.32 15.59
N LEU A 85 16.18 1.05 15.30
CA LEU A 85 15.72 -0.31 14.98
C LEU A 85 15.60 -0.62 13.48
N PHE A 86 15.59 0.39 12.61
CA PHE A 86 15.29 0.19 11.18
C PHE A 86 16.50 0.11 10.26
N SER A 87 17.73 0.35 10.76
CA SER A 87 18.97 0.16 9.99
C SER A 87 19.52 -1.28 10.06
N SER A 88 19.05 -2.10 10.99
CA SER A 88 19.62 -3.42 11.32
C SER A 88 18.89 -4.62 10.70
N ILE A 89 17.91 -4.41 9.82
CA ILE A 89 17.13 -5.51 9.20
C ILE A 89 17.59 -5.82 7.76
N THR A 90 18.66 -5.19 7.26
CA THR A 90 19.21 -5.53 5.93
C THR A 90 20.52 -6.29 5.91
N ASP A 91 21.06 -6.74 7.05
CA ASP A 91 22.22 -7.64 7.04
C ASP A 91 22.15 -8.75 8.11
N THR A 92 21.97 -9.97 7.61
CA THR A 92 22.45 -11.25 8.17
C THR A 92 21.80 -11.82 9.44
N ILE A 93 21.11 -12.95 9.24
CA ILE A 93 20.86 -14.01 10.24
C ILE A 93 22.18 -14.44 10.88
N LYS A 94 22.37 -14.20 12.18
CA LYS A 94 23.11 -15.10 13.10
C LYS A 94 22.92 -14.72 14.58
N LYS A 95 22.69 -15.76 15.40
CA LYS A 95 22.53 -15.78 16.87
C LYS A 95 23.61 -14.98 17.63
N LYS A 96 23.21 -14.19 18.64
CA LYS A 96 23.42 -14.44 20.09
C LYS A 96 22.95 -13.24 20.94
N ALA A 97 22.61 -13.55 22.19
CA ALA A 97 22.00 -12.70 23.22
C ALA A 97 22.73 -11.37 23.49
N PHE A 98 21.97 -10.37 23.95
CA PHE A 98 22.51 -9.10 24.46
C PHE A 98 21.95 -8.80 25.86
N GLN A 99 22.85 -8.50 26.80
CA GLN A 99 22.60 -7.92 28.12
C GLN A 99 22.76 -6.39 28.05
N PRO A 100 22.12 -5.60 28.93
CA PRO A 100 22.12 -4.15 28.82
C PRO A 100 23.40 -3.54 29.39
N VAL A 101 23.89 -2.47 28.76
CA VAL A 101 24.92 -1.59 29.33
C VAL A 101 24.37 -0.16 29.33
N SER A 102 24.44 0.44 30.52
CA SER A 102 24.17 1.83 30.85
C SER A 102 25.28 2.76 30.36
N GLY A 103 24.92 3.99 30.02
CA GLY A 103 25.90 5.04 29.72
C GLY A 103 25.24 6.29 29.17
N SER A 104 25.09 7.30 30.02
CA SER A 104 24.67 8.64 29.69
C SER A 104 25.72 9.37 28.87
N ASP A 105 25.36 9.90 27.70
CA ASP A 105 26.11 11.00 27.08
C ASP A 105 25.15 12.03 26.47
N LYS A 106 25.35 13.27 26.92
CA LYS A 106 24.61 14.47 26.52
C LYS A 106 24.86 14.78 25.05
N LEU A 107 23.81 14.80 24.23
CA LEU A 107 23.89 15.29 22.86
C LEU A 107 23.61 16.78 22.79
N ILE A 108 24.59 17.53 22.26
CA ILE A 108 24.52 18.96 21.97
C ILE A 108 23.64 19.17 20.73
N LEU A 109 22.54 19.91 20.87
CA LEU A 109 21.69 20.34 19.75
C LEU A 109 22.32 21.56 19.05
N PRO A 110 22.54 21.55 17.72
CA PRO A 110 22.82 22.78 16.99
C PRO A 110 21.52 23.58 16.85
N SER A 111 21.51 24.75 17.46
CA SER A 111 20.49 25.79 17.24
C SER A 111 20.77 26.49 15.91
N SER A 112 19.85 26.41 14.94
CA SER A 112 19.71 27.50 13.96
C SER A 112 18.28 27.64 13.46
N LYS A 113 17.64 28.68 14.01
CA LYS A 113 16.59 29.54 13.44
C LYS A 113 16.28 29.31 11.96
N THR A 114 15.05 28.92 11.67
CA THR A 114 14.31 29.47 10.52
C THR A 114 12.85 29.67 10.89
N ASN A 115 12.42 30.93 11.00
CA ASN A 115 11.00 31.29 11.09
C ASN A 115 10.37 31.07 9.71
N PHE A 116 9.85 29.87 9.45
CA PHE A 116 8.99 29.63 8.30
C PHE A 116 7.52 29.75 8.71
N ASN A 117 6.73 30.46 7.90
CA ASN A 117 5.30 30.56 8.12
C ASN A 117 4.64 29.22 7.72
N ILE A 118 3.96 28.57 8.67
CA ILE A 118 3.19 27.34 8.47
C ILE A 118 2.21 27.47 7.29
N ASP A 119 1.66 28.66 7.06
CA ASP A 119 0.71 28.90 5.97
C ASP A 119 1.38 28.83 4.59
N SER A 120 2.63 29.26 4.47
CA SER A 120 3.42 29.12 3.24
C SER A 120 3.74 27.65 2.94
N LEU A 121 3.91 26.82 3.98
CA LEU A 121 4.13 25.37 3.83
C LEU A 121 2.84 24.64 3.45
N LYS A 122 1.69 25.05 4.00
CA LYS A 122 0.37 24.55 3.57
C LYS A 122 0.08 24.85 2.10
N LEU A 123 0.54 26.00 1.59
CA LEU A 123 0.40 26.35 0.17
C LEU A 123 1.22 25.46 -0.76
N SER A 124 2.26 24.84 -0.22
CA SER A 124 3.22 24.01 -0.95
C SER A 124 2.93 22.51 -0.88
N LEU A 125 1.93 22.13 -0.07
CA LEU A 125 1.38 20.78 0.01
C LEU A 125 0.66 20.44 -1.29
N GLN A 126 0.92 19.26 -1.86
CA GLN A 126 0.12 18.73 -2.95
C GLN A 126 -1.30 18.45 -2.43
N LYS A 127 -2.26 19.27 -2.85
CA LYS A 127 -3.66 19.20 -2.44
C LYS A 127 -4.40 18.08 -3.16
N ILE A 128 -5.52 17.67 -2.59
CA ILE A 128 -6.49 16.84 -3.30
C ILE A 128 -7.20 17.74 -4.31
N GLU A 129 -7.39 17.19 -5.51
CA GLU A 129 -7.99 17.86 -6.64
C GLU A 129 -9.39 17.30 -6.91
N TYR A 130 -10.26 18.15 -7.42
CA TYR A 130 -11.68 17.89 -7.61
C TYR A 130 -12.14 18.22 -9.03
N PRO A 131 -13.21 17.58 -9.54
CA PRO A 131 -13.81 17.98 -10.81
C PRO A 131 -14.36 19.41 -10.71
N ASP A 132 -14.15 20.22 -11.75
CA ASP A 132 -14.64 21.60 -11.81
C ASP A 132 -16.15 21.71 -11.56
N GLY A 133 -16.56 22.70 -10.77
CA GLY A 133 -17.98 23.00 -10.49
C GLY A 133 -18.71 21.94 -9.65
N SER A 134 -18.02 20.93 -9.12
CA SER A 134 -18.62 19.88 -8.28
C SER A 134 -18.56 20.22 -6.78
N VAL A 135 -19.58 19.78 -6.02
CA VAL A 135 -19.50 19.72 -4.55
C VAL A 135 -18.36 18.75 -4.21
N ASN A 136 -17.54 19.09 -3.21
CA ASN A 136 -16.40 18.29 -2.77
C ASN A 136 -16.78 16.78 -2.69
N PRO A 137 -16.24 15.90 -3.56
CA PRO A 137 -16.53 14.47 -3.58
C PRO A 137 -16.23 13.70 -2.28
N LEU A 138 -15.48 14.29 -1.36
CA LEU A 138 -15.17 13.73 -0.03
C LEU A 138 -16.10 14.28 1.07
N SER A 139 -17.04 15.18 0.75
CA SER A 139 -17.91 15.81 1.75
C SER A 139 -18.71 14.80 2.55
N THR A 140 -19.20 13.72 1.92
CA THR A 140 -19.95 12.67 2.61
C THR A 140 -19.07 11.98 3.65
N PHE A 141 -17.84 11.57 3.28
CA PHE A 141 -16.88 11.01 4.23
C PHE A 141 -16.54 11.99 5.36
N PHE A 142 -16.34 13.27 5.06
CA PHE A 142 -16.07 14.27 6.08
C PHE A 142 -17.26 14.51 7.01
N SER A 143 -18.49 14.50 6.49
CA SER A 143 -19.68 14.57 7.35
C SER A 143 -19.79 13.38 8.29
N GLU A 144 -19.47 12.18 7.81
CA GLU A 144 -19.49 10.94 8.60
C GLU A 144 -18.42 10.96 9.71
N LEU A 145 -17.25 11.53 9.43
CA LEU A 145 -16.21 11.77 10.45
C LEU A 145 -16.68 12.68 11.58
N ILE A 146 -17.48 13.70 11.26
CA ILE A 146 -18.02 14.67 12.23
C ILE A 146 -19.19 14.03 13.01
N SER A 147 -20.09 13.34 12.33
CA SER A 147 -21.30 12.76 12.94
C SER A 147 -21.03 11.48 13.74
N ARG A 148 -19.81 10.92 13.68
CA ARG A 148 -19.45 9.62 14.28
C ARG A 148 -19.78 9.47 15.77
N ASN A 149 -20.03 10.57 16.49
CA ASN A 149 -20.42 10.55 17.90
C ASN A 149 -21.77 9.86 18.19
N LYS A 150 -22.47 9.33 17.17
CA LYS A 150 -23.81 8.73 17.31
C LYS A 150 -23.89 7.22 17.05
N GLU A 151 -22.85 6.58 16.50
CA GLU A 151 -22.90 5.15 16.13
C GLU A 151 -21.79 4.33 16.82
N ASN A 152 -22.16 3.13 17.32
CA ASN A 152 -21.26 2.17 17.98
C ASN A 152 -20.51 1.27 16.98
N GLU A 153 -20.10 1.80 15.82
CA GLU A 153 -19.29 1.07 14.84
C GLU A 153 -18.23 1.99 14.21
N PRO A 154 -17.02 1.48 13.94
CA PRO A 154 -16.01 2.26 13.26
C PRO A 154 -16.41 2.52 11.80
N ILE A 155 -16.25 3.76 11.33
CA ILE A 155 -16.31 4.03 9.90
C ILE A 155 -15.02 3.50 9.25
N ARG A 156 -15.09 3.09 7.99
CA ARG A 156 -13.98 2.38 7.34
C ARG A 156 -13.47 3.04 6.08
N ILE A 157 -12.15 3.02 5.95
CA ILE A 157 -11.38 3.40 4.78
C ILE A 157 -10.76 2.14 4.17
N MET A 158 -11.06 1.85 2.91
CA MET A 158 -10.44 0.74 2.17
C MET A 158 -9.33 1.27 1.26
N HIS A 159 -8.07 0.97 1.54
CA HIS A 159 -6.94 1.35 0.68
C HIS A 159 -6.54 0.18 -0.22
N TYR A 160 -6.99 0.24 -1.47
CA TYR A 160 -6.61 -0.70 -2.52
C TYR A 160 -5.42 -0.16 -3.29
N GLY A 161 -4.50 -1.04 -3.65
CA GLY A 161 -3.36 -0.65 -4.46
C GLY A 161 -2.54 -1.83 -4.91
N ASP A 162 -1.49 -1.56 -5.67
CA ASP A 162 -0.59 -2.59 -6.19
C ASP A 162 0.56 -2.91 -5.23
N SER A 163 1.74 -3.26 -5.75
CA SER A 163 2.92 -3.57 -4.94
C SER A 163 3.44 -2.39 -4.12
N GLN A 164 3.03 -1.15 -4.41
CA GLN A 164 3.45 0.02 -3.65
C GLN A 164 2.98 -0.01 -2.19
N ILE A 165 1.74 -0.47 -1.94
CA ILE A 165 1.17 -0.58 -0.59
C ILE A 165 1.41 -1.96 0.05
N GLU A 166 2.06 -2.87 -0.66
CA GLU A 166 2.34 -4.22 -0.17
C GLU A 166 3.16 -4.20 1.12
N GLY A 167 2.88 -5.18 1.99
CA GLY A 167 3.45 -5.26 3.32
C GLY A 167 2.84 -4.25 4.29
N ASP A 168 1.76 -3.57 3.90
CA ASP A 168 1.06 -2.56 4.69
C ASP A 168 1.93 -1.32 4.97
N ARG A 169 2.91 -1.03 4.11
CA ARG A 169 3.98 -0.04 4.37
C ARG A 169 3.51 1.41 4.32
N ILE A 170 2.56 1.72 3.45
CA ILE A 170 1.93 3.06 3.36
C ILE A 170 0.71 3.09 4.27
N SER A 171 -0.18 2.11 4.10
CA SER A 171 -1.47 2.04 4.78
C SER A 171 -1.34 1.92 6.30
N SER A 172 -0.31 1.27 6.86
CA SER A 172 -0.10 1.22 8.32
C SER A 172 0.23 2.58 8.92
N VAL A 173 1.03 3.40 8.23
CA VAL A 173 1.37 4.75 8.68
C VAL A 173 0.15 5.65 8.59
N LEU A 174 -0.57 5.62 7.45
CA LEU A 174 -1.84 6.33 7.28
C LEU A 174 -2.85 5.93 8.37
N ARG A 175 -3.04 4.62 8.60
CA ARG A 175 -3.90 4.08 9.66
C ARG A 175 -3.54 4.65 11.03
N ASN A 176 -2.27 4.62 11.41
CA ASN A 176 -1.82 5.12 12.71
C ASN A 176 -2.06 6.63 12.86
N ARG A 177 -1.86 7.43 11.79
CA ARG A 177 -2.17 8.87 11.79
C ARG A 177 -3.67 9.13 11.93
N MET A 178 -4.49 8.40 11.17
CA MET A 178 -5.95 8.52 11.23
C MET A 178 -6.50 8.11 12.60
N HIS A 179 -5.99 7.03 13.20
CA HIS A 179 -6.35 6.64 14.56
C HIS A 179 -5.96 7.69 15.60
N ALA A 180 -4.77 8.30 15.46
CA ALA A 180 -4.33 9.34 16.39
C ALA A 180 -5.25 10.58 16.36
N TYR A 181 -5.76 10.94 15.19
CA TYR A 181 -6.60 12.14 15.01
C TYR A 181 -8.09 11.88 15.26
N PHE A 182 -8.61 10.76 14.74
CA PHE A 182 -10.03 10.42 14.75
C PHE A 182 -10.38 9.25 15.68
N GLY A 183 -9.45 8.77 16.50
CA GLY A 183 -9.67 7.57 17.31
C GLY A 183 -9.88 6.31 16.47
N GLY A 184 -10.14 5.21 17.16
CA GLY A 184 -10.12 3.86 16.59
C GLY A 184 -8.76 3.19 16.80
N SER A 185 -8.74 1.89 16.58
CA SER A 185 -7.61 1.03 16.80
C SER A 185 -7.77 -0.27 16.03
N GLY A 186 -6.69 -1.04 15.96
CA GLY A 186 -6.69 -2.37 15.37
C GLY A 186 -6.04 -2.41 13.99
N PRO A 187 -5.73 -3.60 13.49
CA PRO A 187 -5.11 -3.77 12.18
C PRO A 187 -6.10 -3.64 11.01
N GLY A 188 -7.41 -3.59 11.29
CA GLY A 188 -8.46 -3.51 10.27
C GLY A 188 -8.86 -4.89 9.72
N LEU A 189 -9.42 -4.90 8.52
CA LEU A 189 -9.80 -6.09 7.77
C LEU A 189 -8.56 -6.77 7.18
N VAL A 190 -8.28 -7.98 7.65
CA VAL A 190 -7.19 -8.83 7.16
C VAL A 190 -7.73 -10.09 6.48
N PRO A 191 -7.04 -10.65 5.48
CA PRO A 191 -7.43 -11.91 4.87
C PRO A 191 -7.33 -13.06 5.87
N ALA A 192 -8.15 -14.10 5.68
CA ALA A 192 -8.14 -15.27 6.54
C ALA A 192 -6.81 -16.04 6.47
N THR A 193 -6.23 -16.13 5.26
CA THR A 193 -4.91 -16.72 5.02
C THR A 193 -4.16 -15.89 3.96
N VAL A 194 -2.83 -16.02 3.91
CA VAL A 194 -1.96 -15.28 2.99
C VAL A 194 -0.96 -16.20 2.27
N ASP A 195 -0.62 -15.88 1.02
CA ASP A 195 0.42 -16.58 0.25
C ASP A 195 1.79 -15.91 0.49
N ASN A 196 2.54 -16.34 1.52
CA ASN A 196 3.91 -15.88 1.82
C ASN A 196 4.10 -14.34 1.89
N LEU A 197 3.03 -13.60 2.17
CA LEU A 197 3.07 -12.15 2.34
C LEU A 197 3.44 -11.81 3.78
N ILE A 198 4.55 -11.11 3.96
CA ILE A 198 4.92 -10.51 5.24
C ILE A 198 4.17 -9.19 5.35
N SER A 199 3.21 -9.12 6.27
CA SER A 199 2.57 -7.87 6.69
C SER A 199 3.34 -7.29 7.88
N LEU A 200 3.59 -5.98 7.88
CA LEU A 200 4.17 -5.29 9.04
C LEU A 200 3.23 -5.32 10.25
N THR A 201 1.94 -5.61 10.05
CA THR A 201 0.89 -5.41 11.04
C THR A 201 0.45 -6.72 11.69
N VAL A 202 0.15 -7.75 10.89
CA VAL A 202 -0.38 -9.04 11.38
C VAL A 202 0.38 -10.21 10.78
N LEU A 203 0.87 -11.09 11.64
CA LEU A 203 1.42 -12.38 11.25
C LEU A 203 0.28 -13.40 11.14
N HIS A 204 0.25 -14.10 10.01
CA HIS A 204 -0.76 -15.12 9.72
C HIS A 204 -0.13 -16.50 9.78
N ASN A 205 -0.85 -17.45 10.35
CA ASN A 205 -0.53 -18.87 10.27
C ASN A 205 -1.80 -19.68 10.05
N SER A 206 -1.71 -20.87 9.48
CA SER A 206 -2.88 -21.72 9.26
C SER A 206 -2.51 -23.17 9.07
N SER A 207 -3.50 -24.06 9.19
CA SER A 207 -3.37 -25.43 8.74
C SER A 207 -3.17 -25.50 7.21
N ASN A 208 -2.50 -26.55 6.72
CA ASN A 208 -2.09 -26.70 5.32
C ASN A 208 -3.26 -26.86 4.32
N ASN A 209 -4.47 -27.01 4.83
CA ASN A 209 -5.66 -27.34 4.06
C ASN A 209 -6.54 -26.13 3.74
N TRP A 210 -6.03 -24.91 3.89
CA TRP A 210 -6.66 -23.70 3.36
C TRP A 210 -6.23 -23.43 1.91
N LYS A 211 -7.15 -22.94 1.09
CA LYS A 211 -6.88 -22.42 -0.25
C LYS A 211 -7.43 -21.01 -0.40
N ILE A 212 -6.61 -20.14 -0.96
CA ILE A 212 -6.97 -18.78 -1.33
C ILE A 212 -7.53 -18.78 -2.75
N PHE A 213 -8.63 -18.07 -2.93
CA PHE A 213 -9.25 -17.74 -4.20
C PHE A 213 -9.22 -16.22 -4.36
N LYS A 214 -8.63 -15.72 -5.44
CA LYS A 214 -8.36 -14.29 -5.60
C LYS A 214 -8.55 -13.85 -7.03
N LYS A 215 -9.02 -12.61 -7.21
CA LYS A 215 -9.31 -12.06 -8.53
C LYS A 215 -8.08 -11.50 -9.25
N CYS A 216 -7.00 -11.23 -8.51
CA CYS A 216 -5.75 -10.65 -8.99
C CYS A 216 -4.51 -11.32 -8.36
N GLY A 217 -3.31 -10.97 -8.80
CA GLY A 217 -2.04 -11.45 -8.25
C GLY A 217 -1.47 -12.69 -8.93
N PHE A 218 -0.33 -13.17 -8.45
CA PHE A 218 0.30 -14.42 -8.94
C PHE A 218 -0.40 -15.66 -8.38
N ASN A 219 -0.29 -16.80 -9.07
CA ASN A 219 -0.90 -18.09 -8.66
C ASN A 219 -2.42 -18.00 -8.44
N GLN A 220 -3.13 -17.37 -9.39
CA GLN A 220 -4.57 -17.14 -9.29
C GLN A 220 -5.32 -18.46 -9.29
N ARG A 221 -6.22 -18.60 -8.30
CA ARG A 221 -7.25 -19.63 -8.31
C ARG A 221 -8.60 -18.94 -8.39
N TYR A 222 -9.27 -19.15 -9.52
CA TYR A 222 -10.61 -18.64 -9.72
C TYR A 222 -11.63 -19.54 -9.06
N ALA A 223 -12.61 -18.91 -8.40
CA ALA A 223 -13.78 -19.59 -7.89
C ALA A 223 -14.82 -19.76 -9.02
N GLU A 224 -15.75 -20.70 -8.84
CA GLU A 224 -16.90 -20.90 -9.73
C GLU A 224 -17.84 -19.69 -9.73
N HIS A 225 -17.88 -18.93 -8.61
CA HIS A 225 -18.63 -17.69 -8.47
C HIS A 225 -17.71 -16.45 -8.53
N LYS A 226 -18.34 -15.28 -8.70
CA LYS A 226 -17.66 -13.98 -8.72
C LYS A 226 -17.69 -13.23 -7.38
N LYS A 227 -18.23 -13.84 -6.33
CA LYS A 227 -18.20 -13.29 -4.96
C LYS A 227 -16.78 -13.34 -4.40
N TYR A 228 -16.06 -12.22 -4.43
CA TYR A 228 -14.70 -12.09 -3.88
C TYR A 228 -14.62 -11.11 -2.68
N GLY A 229 -15.74 -10.46 -2.33
CA GLY A 229 -15.83 -9.53 -1.20
C GLY A 229 -14.91 -8.32 -1.31
N ALA A 230 -14.79 -7.58 -0.20
CA ALA A 230 -14.03 -6.35 -0.08
C ALA A 230 -12.51 -6.57 -0.26
N LEU A 231 -11.96 -7.73 0.12
CA LEU A 231 -10.53 -8.01 -0.09
C LEU A 231 -10.21 -8.50 -1.51
N LEU A 232 -11.22 -8.64 -2.38
CA LEU A 232 -11.11 -9.26 -3.71
C LEU A 232 -10.45 -10.65 -3.68
N ASN A 233 -10.59 -11.32 -2.53
CA ASN A 233 -10.16 -12.69 -2.25
C ASN A 233 -10.99 -13.27 -1.10
N PHE A 234 -10.99 -14.60 -1.02
CA PHE A 234 -11.49 -15.34 0.14
C PHE A 234 -10.67 -16.62 0.32
N SER A 235 -10.74 -17.19 1.53
CA SER A 235 -10.12 -18.47 1.84
C SER A 235 -11.18 -19.53 2.09
N ARG A 236 -10.93 -20.74 1.58
CA ARG A 236 -11.80 -21.91 1.77
C ARG A 236 -11.00 -23.07 2.31
N LEU A 237 -11.58 -23.79 3.27
CA LEU A 237 -11.03 -25.05 3.76
C LEU A 237 -11.29 -26.18 2.75
N ILE A 238 -10.27 -26.97 2.45
CA ILE A 238 -10.34 -28.12 1.53
C ILE A 238 -9.90 -29.43 2.23
N PRO A 239 -10.28 -30.61 1.72
CA PRO A 239 -11.32 -30.82 0.71
C PRO A 239 -12.68 -30.38 1.26
N VAL A 240 -13.57 -29.93 0.37
CA VAL A 240 -15.00 -29.83 0.73
C VAL A 240 -15.51 -31.25 0.76
N SER A 241 -15.99 -31.75 1.90
CA SER A 241 -16.45 -33.15 1.98
C SER A 241 -17.60 -33.36 1.00
N THR A 242 -17.44 -34.31 0.09
CA THR A 242 -18.50 -34.74 -0.84
C THR A 242 -19.52 -35.64 -0.15
N ASN A 243 -19.18 -36.18 1.02
CA ASN A 243 -20.01 -37.07 1.80
C ASN A 243 -20.44 -36.40 3.11
N ASP A 244 -21.70 -36.58 3.48
CA ASP A 244 -22.35 -35.94 4.63
C ASP A 244 -21.79 -36.33 6.00
N THR A 245 -20.94 -37.35 6.07
CA THR A 245 -20.48 -37.96 7.32
C THR A 245 -19.08 -37.52 7.75
N ASN A 246 -18.23 -37.05 6.83
CA ASN A 246 -16.85 -36.68 7.15
C ASN A 246 -16.75 -35.20 7.56
N THR A 247 -16.30 -34.97 8.80
CA THR A 247 -16.04 -33.63 9.31
C THR A 247 -14.66 -33.16 8.86
N VAL A 248 -14.60 -31.98 8.26
CA VAL A 248 -13.36 -31.27 7.93
C VAL A 248 -13.04 -30.31 9.06
N GLN A 249 -11.77 -30.24 9.42
CA GLN A 249 -11.25 -29.33 10.44
C GLN A 249 -10.08 -28.54 9.89
N GLY A 250 -9.96 -27.30 10.34
CA GLY A 250 -8.88 -26.40 9.97
C GLY A 250 -8.76 -25.29 10.97
N TRP A 251 -7.58 -24.68 11.02
CA TRP A 251 -7.37 -23.53 11.88
C TRP A 251 -6.60 -22.46 11.14
N LEU A 252 -6.79 -21.22 11.57
CA LEU A 252 -5.97 -20.08 11.21
C LEU A 252 -5.68 -19.28 12.47
N SER A 253 -4.51 -18.65 12.54
CA SER A 253 -4.15 -17.78 13.64
C SER A 253 -3.60 -16.44 13.16
N LEU A 254 -3.92 -15.41 13.93
CA LEU A 254 -3.44 -14.06 13.75
C LEU A 254 -2.68 -13.64 15.00
N LYS A 255 -1.45 -13.16 14.80
CA LYS A 255 -0.60 -12.59 15.84
C LYS A 255 -0.20 -11.17 15.48
N LYS A 256 0.00 -10.35 16.51
CA LYS A 256 0.61 -9.02 16.36
C LYS A 256 2.02 -9.19 15.80
N SER A 257 2.35 -8.43 14.75
CA SER A 257 3.73 -8.37 14.27
C SER A 257 4.59 -7.56 15.26
N PRO A 258 5.85 -7.96 15.52
CA PRO A 258 6.75 -7.17 16.37
C PRO A 258 7.10 -5.80 15.77
N TYR A 259 6.87 -5.60 14.47
CA TYR A 259 7.17 -4.37 13.73
C TYR A 259 5.97 -3.42 13.61
N CYS A 260 4.83 -3.79 14.19
CA CYS A 260 3.60 -3.04 14.04
C CYS A 260 3.58 -1.76 14.90
N LEU A 261 2.90 -0.72 14.42
CA LEU A 261 2.73 0.54 15.15
C LEU A 261 1.77 0.37 16.35
N GLU A 262 1.79 1.33 17.28
CA GLU A 262 1.07 1.16 18.56
C GLU A 262 -0.45 1.05 18.39
N SER A 263 -1.04 1.83 17.48
CA SER A 263 -2.50 1.84 17.28
C SER A 263 -3.06 0.50 16.81
N VAL A 264 -2.24 -0.37 16.20
CA VAL A 264 -2.70 -1.66 15.65
C VAL A 264 -2.53 -2.81 16.64
N LYS A 265 -1.81 -2.60 17.76
CA LYS A 265 -1.62 -3.61 18.81
C LYS A 265 -2.86 -3.80 19.70
N LYS A 266 -3.83 -2.89 19.59
CA LYS A 266 -5.05 -2.85 20.40
C LYS A 266 -6.25 -2.95 19.47
N PHE A 267 -7.20 -3.79 19.83
CA PHE A 267 -8.53 -3.91 19.23
C PHE A 267 -9.47 -4.52 20.28
N LYS A 268 -10.76 -4.19 20.20
CA LYS A 268 -11.78 -4.60 21.17
C LYS A 268 -12.77 -5.60 20.58
N GLN A 269 -12.84 -5.69 19.26
CA GLN A 269 -13.70 -6.64 18.58
C GLN A 269 -13.00 -7.31 17.40
N CYS A 270 -13.45 -8.52 17.12
CA CYS A 270 -13.14 -9.28 15.93
C CYS A 270 -14.45 -9.65 15.22
N ARG A 271 -14.59 -9.30 13.95
CA ARG A 271 -15.71 -9.72 13.10
C ARG A 271 -15.20 -10.62 11.99
N LEU A 272 -15.60 -11.89 12.03
CA LEU A 272 -15.28 -12.87 10.99
C LEU A 272 -16.40 -12.86 9.94
N PHE A 273 -16.05 -12.58 8.68
CA PHE A 273 -16.98 -12.51 7.56
C PHE A 273 -16.97 -13.81 6.77
N CYS A 274 -18.06 -14.57 6.85
CA CYS A 274 -18.24 -15.84 6.17
C CYS A 274 -19.41 -15.76 5.18
N ALA A 275 -19.37 -16.49 4.06
CA ALA A 275 -20.54 -16.71 3.21
C ALA A 275 -20.44 -18.02 2.42
N ASN A 276 -21.40 -18.26 1.53
CA ASN A 276 -21.48 -19.46 0.67
C ASN A 276 -21.37 -20.78 1.45
N ASN A 277 -21.97 -20.83 2.63
CA ASN A 277 -21.90 -21.99 3.49
C ASN A 277 -23.00 -23.00 3.12
N LYS A 278 -22.63 -24.15 2.55
CA LYS A 278 -23.61 -25.16 2.12
C LYS A 278 -24.22 -25.96 3.27
N LYS A 279 -23.52 -26.05 4.41
CA LYS A 279 -23.92 -26.82 5.59
C LYS A 279 -23.50 -26.11 6.86
N ALA A 280 -24.20 -26.36 7.95
CA ALA A 280 -23.83 -25.76 9.23
C ALA A 280 -22.39 -26.12 9.63
N ALA A 281 -21.66 -25.12 10.12
CA ALA A 281 -20.31 -25.26 10.64
C ALA A 281 -20.21 -24.58 12.01
N SER A 282 -19.07 -24.75 12.67
CA SER A 282 -18.75 -24.04 13.91
C SER A 282 -17.35 -23.48 13.83
N VAL A 283 -17.15 -22.37 14.55
CA VAL A 283 -15.83 -21.81 14.80
C VAL A 283 -15.62 -21.62 16.30
N GLU A 284 -14.48 -22.07 16.78
CA GLU A 284 -14.02 -21.88 18.15
C GLU A 284 -12.85 -20.90 18.12
N LEU A 285 -12.92 -19.87 18.96
CA LEU A 285 -11.87 -18.87 19.10
C LEU A 285 -11.03 -19.18 20.34
N TYR A 286 -9.72 -19.30 20.16
CA TYR A 286 -8.76 -19.52 21.23
C TYR A 286 -7.74 -18.39 21.34
N SER A 287 -7.22 -18.19 22.54
CA SER A 287 -6.00 -17.39 22.81
C SER A 287 -5.12 -18.16 23.79
N LYS A 288 -3.83 -18.33 23.47
CA LYS A 288 -2.86 -19.11 24.27
C LYS A 288 -3.39 -20.50 24.70
N GLY A 289 -4.16 -21.16 23.83
CA GLY A 289 -4.75 -22.48 24.10
C GLY A 289 -6.04 -22.47 24.94
N VAL A 290 -6.45 -21.33 25.49
CA VAL A 290 -7.73 -21.17 26.20
C VAL A 290 -8.84 -20.86 25.21
N LEU A 291 -9.96 -21.59 25.32
CA LEU A 291 -11.17 -21.32 24.53
C LEU A 291 -11.81 -20.03 25.05
N LEU A 292 -11.94 -19.02 24.19
CA LEU A 292 -12.58 -17.75 24.52
C LEU A 292 -14.08 -17.77 24.19
N ASP A 293 -14.45 -18.29 23.02
CA ASP A 293 -15.84 -18.32 22.55
C ASP A 293 -16.03 -19.39 21.48
N LYS A 294 -17.28 -19.82 21.26
CA LYS A 294 -17.68 -20.76 20.21
C LYS A 294 -18.96 -20.27 19.54
N LYS A 295 -18.93 -20.18 18.21
CA LYS A 295 -20.07 -19.75 17.40
C LYS A 295 -20.41 -20.75 16.31
N TYR A 296 -21.67 -20.70 15.86
CA TYR A 296 -22.20 -21.54 14.79
C TYR A 296 -22.41 -20.70 13.54
N ILE A 297 -22.17 -21.31 12.39
CA ILE A 297 -22.31 -20.71 11.06
C ILE A 297 -23.43 -21.47 10.37
N PRO A 298 -24.60 -20.85 10.13
CA PRO A 298 -25.72 -21.51 9.48
C PRO A 298 -25.41 -21.87 8.02
N ALA A 299 -26.22 -22.76 7.44
CA ALA A 299 -26.14 -23.12 6.04
C ALA A 299 -26.82 -22.03 5.19
N GLU A 300 -26.07 -21.01 4.78
CA GLU A 300 -26.58 -19.88 4.01
C GLU A 300 -25.61 -19.35 2.96
N ASN A 301 -26.16 -18.71 1.92
CA ASN A 301 -25.39 -18.15 0.82
C ASN A 301 -25.02 -16.66 0.99
N HIS A 302 -25.62 -15.98 1.98
CA HIS A 302 -25.36 -14.57 2.30
C HIS A 302 -24.31 -14.46 3.42
N PHE A 303 -23.96 -13.24 3.85
CA PHE A 303 -22.94 -13.06 4.88
C PHE A 303 -23.42 -13.50 6.27
N SER A 304 -22.70 -14.46 6.87
CA SER A 304 -22.70 -14.70 8.32
C SER A 304 -21.56 -13.89 8.94
N ILE A 305 -21.88 -12.94 9.82
CA ILE A 305 -20.87 -12.13 10.54
C ILE A 305 -20.80 -12.59 11.98
N LEU A 306 -19.67 -13.18 12.36
CA LEU A 306 -19.44 -13.67 13.72
C LEU A 306 -18.62 -12.65 14.50
N LYS A 307 -19.27 -11.93 15.43
CA LYS A 307 -18.64 -10.90 16.26
C LYS A 307 -18.17 -11.47 17.60
N PHE A 308 -16.88 -11.33 17.89
CA PHE A 308 -16.24 -11.62 19.17
C PHE A 308 -15.79 -10.29 19.80
N THR A 309 -16.02 -10.11 21.10
CA THR A 309 -15.63 -8.90 21.84
C THR A 309 -14.65 -9.28 22.94
N PHE A 310 -13.72 -8.37 23.26
CA PHE A 310 -12.67 -8.58 24.23
C PHE A 310 -12.57 -7.40 25.20
N GLU A 311 -12.46 -7.69 26.50
CA GLU A 311 -12.07 -6.68 27.49
C GLU A 311 -10.63 -6.21 27.24
N GLU A 312 -9.73 -7.12 26.91
CA GLU A 312 -8.35 -6.83 26.52
C GLU A 312 -7.98 -7.54 25.22
N THR A 313 -7.18 -6.87 24.39
CA THR A 313 -6.78 -7.42 23.09
C THR A 313 -5.96 -8.69 23.23
N PRO A 314 -6.42 -9.84 22.71
CA PRO A 314 -5.67 -11.09 22.77
C PRO A 314 -4.27 -10.95 22.15
N GLU A 315 -3.29 -11.67 22.70
CA GLU A 315 -1.93 -11.73 22.13
C GLU A 315 -1.91 -12.50 20.80
N GLU A 316 -2.72 -13.55 20.72
CA GLU A 316 -2.98 -14.36 19.54
C GLU A 316 -4.48 -14.68 19.48
N THR A 317 -5.04 -14.67 18.28
CA THR A 317 -6.39 -15.20 18.01
C THR A 317 -6.27 -16.40 17.10
N VAL A 318 -6.66 -17.59 17.57
CA VAL A 318 -6.70 -18.83 16.80
C VAL A 318 -8.15 -19.24 16.55
N PHE A 319 -8.57 -19.24 15.30
CA PHE A 319 -9.91 -19.66 14.88
C PHE A 319 -9.84 -21.11 14.40
N LYS A 320 -10.53 -22.02 15.09
CA LYS A 320 -10.66 -23.43 14.70
C LYS A 320 -12.02 -23.67 14.09
N PHE A 321 -12.04 -24.01 12.81
CA PHE A 321 -13.24 -24.32 12.04
C PHE A 321 -13.50 -25.83 12.06
N LYS A 322 -14.77 -26.20 12.22
CA LYS A 322 -15.22 -27.60 12.17
C LYS A 322 -16.59 -27.67 11.51
N GLY A 323 -16.71 -28.50 10.48
CA GLY A 323 -17.98 -28.74 9.78
C GLY A 323 -17.84 -29.79 8.67
N THR A 324 -18.96 -30.29 8.14
CA THR A 324 -18.96 -31.20 6.97
C THR A 324 -18.70 -30.43 5.67
N ALA A 325 -19.12 -29.17 5.61
CA ALA A 325 -18.61 -28.15 4.70
C ALA A 325 -18.24 -26.92 5.54
N CYS A 326 -17.17 -26.22 5.17
CA CYS A 326 -16.79 -24.96 5.82
C CYS A 326 -17.10 -23.79 4.87
N PRO A 327 -17.44 -22.61 5.43
CA PRO A 327 -17.77 -21.43 4.62
C PRO A 327 -16.55 -20.89 3.87
N ASP A 328 -16.83 -20.04 2.90
CA ASP A 328 -15.83 -19.10 2.40
C ASP A 328 -15.61 -18.01 3.45
N VAL A 329 -14.35 -17.76 3.80
CA VAL A 329 -13.97 -16.69 4.72
C VAL A 329 -13.43 -15.51 3.92
N TYR A 330 -14.16 -14.41 3.94
CA TYR A 330 -13.89 -13.19 3.16
C TYR A 330 -13.00 -12.17 3.87
N GLY A 331 -12.71 -12.40 5.15
CA GLY A 331 -11.81 -11.58 5.93
C GLY A 331 -12.18 -11.57 7.42
N ILE A 332 -11.27 -11.01 8.21
CA ILE A 332 -11.37 -10.88 9.65
C ILE A 332 -11.10 -9.42 9.98
N ALA A 333 -12.12 -8.68 10.42
CA ALA A 333 -11.96 -7.30 10.85
C ALA A 333 -11.61 -7.27 12.33
N LEU A 334 -10.43 -6.75 12.65
CA LEU A 334 -9.92 -6.57 14.00
C LEU A 334 -9.88 -5.06 14.27
N ASP A 335 -10.89 -4.57 14.96
CA ASP A 335 -11.14 -3.14 15.13
C ASP A 335 -11.40 -2.78 16.60
N ASP A 336 -11.33 -1.50 16.89
CA ASP A 336 -12.04 -0.94 18.04
C ASP A 336 -13.56 -0.96 17.85
N GLU A 337 -14.32 -0.64 18.89
CA GLU A 337 -15.77 -0.53 18.81
C GLU A 337 -16.23 0.75 18.10
N THR A 338 -15.41 1.80 18.09
CA THR A 338 -15.72 3.10 17.51
C THR A 338 -14.50 3.72 16.82
N GLY A 339 -14.68 4.86 16.15
CA GLY A 339 -13.58 5.60 15.50
C GLY A 339 -13.44 5.23 14.04
N ILE A 340 -12.19 5.11 13.56
CA ILE A 340 -11.89 4.74 12.17
C ILE A 340 -11.20 3.38 12.12
N ALA A 341 -11.50 2.61 11.07
CA ALA A 341 -10.67 1.50 10.61
C ALA A 341 -10.09 1.83 9.23
N VAL A 342 -8.82 1.46 8.99
CA VAL A 342 -8.15 1.67 7.68
C VAL A 342 -7.57 0.35 7.20
N ASP A 343 -7.99 -0.12 6.04
CA ASP A 343 -7.63 -1.45 5.55
C ASP A 343 -6.64 -1.38 4.41
N ASN A 344 -5.75 -2.38 4.35
CA ASN A 344 -4.76 -2.49 3.29
C ASN A 344 -5.06 -3.69 2.38
N VAL A 345 -5.44 -3.41 1.14
CA VAL A 345 -5.74 -4.42 0.13
C VAL A 345 -4.72 -4.33 -1.00
N ALA A 346 -3.54 -4.92 -0.75
CA ALA A 346 -2.45 -4.97 -1.72
C ALA A 346 -2.69 -6.07 -2.78
N MET A 347 -2.76 -5.66 -4.04
CA MET A 347 -3.07 -6.47 -5.21
C MET A 347 -1.86 -6.48 -6.15
N ARG A 348 -0.84 -7.28 -5.80
CA ARG A 348 0.42 -7.32 -6.57
C ARG A 348 0.14 -7.56 -8.07
N GLY A 349 0.72 -6.72 -8.93
CA GLY A 349 0.58 -6.82 -10.38
C GLY A 349 -0.77 -6.35 -10.96
N SER A 350 -1.69 -5.85 -10.12
CA SER A 350 -2.96 -5.29 -10.59
C SER A 350 -2.78 -3.89 -11.20
N ALA A 351 -3.62 -3.58 -12.18
CA ALA A 351 -3.81 -2.25 -12.75
C ALA A 351 -4.96 -1.47 -12.09
N GLY A 352 -5.67 -2.09 -11.15
CA GLY A 352 -6.87 -1.56 -10.51
C GLY A 352 -8.15 -1.76 -11.33
N LEU A 353 -8.21 -2.78 -12.19
CA LEU A 353 -9.30 -3.01 -13.16
C LEU A 353 -10.11 -4.29 -12.86
N GLU A 354 -10.29 -4.61 -11.58
CA GLU A 354 -10.87 -5.89 -11.15
C GLU A 354 -12.29 -5.81 -10.56
N PHE A 355 -12.74 -4.66 -10.04
CA PHE A 355 -14.05 -4.54 -9.38
C PHE A 355 -15.20 -4.94 -10.30
N THR A 356 -15.25 -4.44 -11.53
CA THR A 356 -16.32 -4.80 -12.50
C THR A 356 -16.30 -6.26 -12.95
N LYS A 357 -15.29 -7.03 -12.53
CA LYS A 357 -15.16 -8.46 -12.78
C LYS A 357 -15.61 -9.31 -11.58
N THR A 358 -16.11 -8.71 -10.51
CA THR A 358 -16.67 -9.39 -9.33
C THR A 358 -18.18 -9.25 -9.26
N ASP A 359 -18.79 -9.92 -8.28
CA ASP A 359 -20.19 -9.75 -7.92
C ASP A 359 -20.36 -8.43 -7.13
N MET A 360 -20.87 -7.40 -7.81
CA MET A 360 -20.97 -6.05 -7.27
C MET A 360 -22.05 -5.92 -6.18
N GLU A 361 -23.13 -6.71 -6.21
CA GLU A 361 -24.13 -6.67 -5.14
C GLU A 361 -23.57 -7.32 -3.86
N PHE A 362 -22.81 -8.41 -4.01
CA PHE A 362 -22.10 -8.99 -2.88
C PHE A 362 -21.02 -8.05 -2.30
N LEU A 363 -20.32 -7.31 -3.16
CA LEU A 363 -19.36 -6.29 -2.72
C LEU A 363 -20.07 -5.16 -1.95
N LYS A 364 -21.19 -4.67 -2.47
CA LYS A 364 -22.03 -3.65 -1.83
C LYS A 364 -22.50 -4.09 -0.45
N GLU A 365 -23.03 -5.31 -0.33
CA GLU A 365 -23.45 -5.87 0.96
C GLU A 365 -22.27 -5.86 1.95
N MET A 366 -21.09 -6.33 1.53
CA MET A 366 -19.92 -6.33 2.41
C MET A 366 -19.49 -4.90 2.81
N TYR A 367 -19.51 -3.95 1.89
CA TYR A 367 -19.18 -2.53 2.17
C TYR A 367 -20.14 -1.91 3.19
N GLN A 368 -21.45 -2.20 3.08
CA GLN A 368 -22.45 -1.76 4.05
C GLN A 368 -22.18 -2.37 5.43
N ARG A 369 -21.94 -3.69 5.50
CA ARG A 369 -21.66 -4.40 6.77
C ARG A 369 -20.34 -3.98 7.43
N LEU A 370 -19.39 -3.49 6.64
CA LEU A 370 -18.10 -2.99 7.11
C LEU A 370 -18.11 -1.49 7.45
N ASN A 371 -19.22 -0.79 7.16
CA ASN A 371 -19.37 0.65 7.26
C ASN A 371 -18.31 1.44 6.44
N VAL A 372 -18.09 1.02 5.19
CA VAL A 372 -17.11 1.66 4.28
C VAL A 372 -17.63 3.02 3.82
N LYS A 373 -16.88 4.08 4.13
CA LYS A 373 -17.21 5.47 3.75
C LYS A 373 -16.21 6.08 2.77
N LEU A 374 -14.99 5.54 2.73
CA LEU A 374 -13.94 5.97 1.79
C LEU A 374 -13.25 4.77 1.14
N VAL A 375 -13.08 4.82 -0.17
CA VAL A 375 -12.16 3.96 -0.91
C VAL A 375 -11.00 4.80 -1.44
N ILE A 376 -9.77 4.36 -1.16
CA ILE A 376 -8.54 4.92 -1.74
C ILE A 376 -8.03 3.92 -2.78
N LEU A 377 -7.85 4.36 -4.03
CA LEU A 377 -7.28 3.56 -5.11
C LEU A 377 -5.89 4.07 -5.48
N GLN A 378 -4.84 3.27 -5.23
CA GLN A 378 -3.45 3.59 -5.53
C GLN A 378 -2.84 2.55 -6.47
N PHE A 379 -3.03 2.76 -7.78
CA PHE A 379 -2.59 1.86 -8.84
C PHE A 379 -1.82 2.61 -9.93
N GLY A 380 -1.29 1.87 -10.90
CA GLY A 380 -0.83 2.40 -12.18
C GLY A 380 0.62 2.02 -12.52
N VAL A 381 1.44 1.69 -11.53
CA VAL A 381 2.88 1.42 -11.77
C VAL A 381 3.09 0.18 -12.66
N ASN A 382 2.18 -0.80 -12.61
CA ASN A 382 2.24 -2.01 -13.45
C ASN A 382 1.95 -1.73 -14.94
N ILE A 383 1.42 -0.56 -15.28
CA ILE A 383 1.12 -0.16 -16.66
C ILE A 383 2.31 0.59 -17.27
N VAL A 384 3.10 1.27 -16.44
CA VAL A 384 4.21 2.13 -16.85
C VAL A 384 5.21 1.45 -17.81
N PRO A 385 5.63 0.18 -17.60
CA PRO A 385 6.55 -0.48 -18.53
C PRO A 385 6.03 -0.60 -19.97
N ASN A 386 4.71 -0.61 -20.16
CA ASN A 386 4.07 -0.76 -21.47
C ASN A 386 3.88 0.63 -22.11
N ILE A 387 4.94 1.14 -22.73
CA ILE A 387 4.96 2.47 -23.36
C ILE A 387 4.01 2.50 -24.56
N SER A 388 3.03 3.39 -24.49
CA SER A 388 2.06 3.71 -25.53
C SER A 388 1.94 5.23 -25.65
N SER A 389 1.53 5.73 -26.82
CA SER A 389 1.16 7.13 -27.01
C SER A 389 -0.28 7.43 -26.57
N ASN A 390 -1.09 6.39 -26.27
CA ASN A 390 -2.49 6.50 -25.90
C ASN A 390 -2.84 5.55 -24.74
N TYR A 391 -3.52 6.10 -23.73
CA TYR A 391 -4.01 5.39 -22.53
C TYR A 391 -5.53 5.47 -22.34
N SER A 392 -6.32 5.75 -23.38
CA SER A 392 -7.79 5.73 -23.32
C SER A 392 -8.32 4.38 -22.80
N PHE A 393 -7.68 3.25 -23.15
CA PHE A 393 -8.06 1.95 -22.61
C PHE A 393 -8.01 1.89 -21.08
N TYR A 394 -7.03 2.56 -20.47
CA TYR A 394 -6.86 2.60 -19.03
C TYR A 394 -7.80 3.62 -18.40
N GLU A 395 -7.98 4.79 -19.04
CA GLU A 395 -8.96 5.80 -18.65
C GLU A 395 -10.38 5.21 -18.59
N ASP A 396 -10.84 4.57 -19.67
CA ASP A 396 -12.17 3.96 -19.76
C ASP A 396 -12.32 2.79 -18.78
N GLY A 397 -11.27 1.97 -18.65
CA GLY A 397 -11.23 0.86 -17.71
C GLY A 397 -11.39 1.34 -16.26
N LEU A 398 -10.63 2.36 -15.86
CA LEU A 398 -10.67 2.94 -14.51
C LEU A 398 -11.98 3.67 -14.25
N TYR A 399 -12.45 4.48 -15.21
CA TYR A 399 -13.76 5.13 -15.13
C TYR A 399 -14.87 4.10 -14.90
N SER A 400 -14.83 2.98 -15.62
CA SER A 400 -15.79 1.88 -15.43
C SER A 400 -15.78 1.33 -13.99
N GLN A 401 -14.61 1.22 -13.35
CA GLN A 401 -14.53 0.80 -11.94
C GLN A 401 -15.17 1.82 -11.01
N LEU A 402 -14.76 3.09 -11.13
CA LEU A 402 -15.20 4.18 -10.27
C LEU A 402 -16.71 4.42 -10.38
N ALA A 403 -17.22 4.52 -11.61
CA ALA A 403 -18.64 4.69 -11.88
C ALA A 403 -19.46 3.50 -11.35
N SER A 404 -18.94 2.27 -11.48
CA SER A 404 -19.65 1.08 -10.96
C SER A 404 -19.71 1.07 -9.44
N LEU A 405 -18.62 1.46 -8.75
CA LEU A 405 -18.61 1.58 -7.29
C LEU A 405 -19.57 2.68 -6.81
N LYS A 406 -19.55 3.87 -7.43
CA LYS A 406 -20.49 4.96 -7.11
C LYS A 406 -21.94 4.57 -7.38
N LYS A 407 -22.20 3.76 -8.41
CA LYS A 407 -23.55 3.27 -8.71
C LYS A 407 -24.10 2.36 -7.61
N ILE A 408 -23.29 1.43 -7.08
CA ILE A 408 -23.76 0.51 -6.03
C ILE A 408 -23.76 1.13 -4.62
N CYS A 409 -22.86 2.10 -4.39
CA CYS A 409 -22.72 2.82 -3.13
C CYS A 409 -22.68 4.34 -3.41
N PRO A 410 -23.83 5.01 -3.58
CA PRO A 410 -23.88 6.44 -3.92
C PRO A 410 -23.16 7.34 -2.91
N ASP A 411 -23.24 7.01 -1.62
CA ASP A 411 -22.63 7.77 -0.52
C ASP A 411 -21.12 7.48 -0.34
N LEU A 412 -20.57 6.54 -1.11
CA LEU A 412 -19.15 6.21 -1.04
C LEU A 412 -18.32 7.36 -1.59
N SER A 413 -17.41 7.88 -0.76
CA SER A 413 -16.36 8.78 -1.22
C SER A 413 -15.22 7.96 -1.83
N ILE A 414 -14.63 8.43 -2.93
CA ILE A 414 -13.51 7.74 -3.58
C ILE A 414 -12.39 8.74 -3.84
N LEU A 415 -11.18 8.37 -3.39
CA LEU A 415 -9.94 9.09 -3.64
C LEU A 415 -9.01 8.24 -4.49
N VAL A 416 -8.64 8.72 -5.67
CA VAL A 416 -7.64 8.08 -6.54
C VAL A 416 -6.29 8.73 -6.29
N VAL A 417 -5.31 7.92 -5.87
CA VAL A 417 -3.91 8.31 -5.77
C VAL A 417 -3.25 8.03 -7.11
N GLY A 418 -2.73 9.08 -7.75
CA GLY A 418 -2.05 8.99 -9.04
C GLY A 418 -0.85 8.04 -9.02
N VAL A 419 -0.47 7.55 -10.19
CA VAL A 419 0.72 6.72 -10.37
C VAL A 419 1.97 7.46 -9.87
N SER A 420 2.86 6.78 -9.15
CA SER A 420 4.15 7.35 -8.75
C SER A 420 5.09 7.53 -9.94
N ASP A 421 6.13 8.35 -9.80
CA ASP A 421 7.22 8.32 -10.78
C ASP A 421 7.88 6.93 -10.80
N MET A 422 8.35 6.52 -11.98
CA MET A 422 9.09 5.27 -12.19
C MET A 422 10.14 5.57 -13.25
N SER A 423 11.37 5.15 -12.99
CA SER A 423 12.51 5.47 -13.85
C SER A 423 13.12 4.23 -14.49
N ARG A 424 13.64 4.42 -15.70
CA ARG A 424 14.45 3.42 -16.41
C ARG A 424 15.85 3.94 -16.65
N ARG A 425 16.77 3.01 -16.86
CA ARG A 425 18.14 3.33 -17.23
C ARG A 425 18.20 3.71 -18.72
N ILE A 426 18.75 4.88 -19.01
CA ILE A 426 18.98 5.41 -20.37
C ILE A 426 20.43 5.90 -20.43
N ASN A 427 21.25 5.31 -21.30
CA ASN A 427 22.64 5.73 -21.56
C ASN A 427 23.49 5.92 -20.28
N GLY A 428 23.35 5.02 -19.30
CA GLY A 428 24.09 5.07 -18.03
C GLY A 428 23.46 5.96 -16.94
N ASN A 429 22.51 6.83 -17.28
CA ASN A 429 21.73 7.63 -16.34
C ASN A 429 20.33 7.04 -16.12
N TYR A 430 19.56 7.61 -15.20
CA TYR A 430 18.14 7.27 -14.99
C TYR A 430 17.26 8.42 -15.46
N ALA A 431 16.08 8.09 -15.97
CA ALA A 431 15.05 9.05 -16.33
C ALA A 431 13.68 8.43 -16.14
N SER A 432 12.67 9.26 -15.84
CA SER A 432 11.28 8.84 -15.82
C SER A 432 10.89 8.14 -17.11
N TYR A 433 10.01 7.16 -17.01
CA TYR A 433 9.33 6.62 -18.15
C TYR A 433 8.57 7.73 -18.90
N PRO A 434 8.65 7.79 -20.24
CA PRO A 434 8.10 8.91 -21.00
C PRO A 434 6.56 9.01 -20.95
N ASN A 435 5.90 7.92 -20.55
CA ASN A 435 4.46 7.75 -20.52
C ASN A 435 3.83 7.88 -19.12
N VAL A 436 4.61 8.15 -18.06
CA VAL A 436 4.06 8.28 -16.69
C VAL A 436 3.03 9.40 -16.60
N GLU A 437 3.31 10.56 -17.18
CA GLU A 437 2.38 11.69 -17.23
C GLU A 437 1.10 11.33 -18.00
N LEU A 438 1.20 10.59 -19.11
CA LEU A 438 0.01 10.15 -19.87
C LEU A 438 -0.88 9.21 -19.06
N ILE A 439 -0.29 8.31 -18.27
CA ILE A 439 -1.01 7.40 -17.37
C ILE A 439 -1.66 8.20 -16.23
N ARG A 440 -0.91 9.09 -15.59
CA ARG A 440 -1.40 9.98 -14.53
C ARG A 440 -2.59 10.82 -15.02
N ASP A 441 -2.47 11.43 -16.19
CA ASP A 441 -3.51 12.28 -16.75
C ASP A 441 -4.76 11.45 -17.13
N ALA A 442 -4.58 10.22 -17.61
CA ALA A 442 -5.69 9.27 -17.82
C ALA A 442 -6.39 8.90 -16.51
N GLN A 443 -5.63 8.69 -15.42
CA GLN A 443 -6.22 8.46 -14.10
C GLN A 443 -7.03 9.67 -13.62
N LYS A 444 -6.47 10.87 -13.75
CA LYS A 444 -7.10 12.12 -13.35
C LYS A 444 -8.39 12.38 -14.12
N ARG A 445 -8.37 12.24 -15.46
CA ARG A 445 -9.57 12.38 -16.31
C ARG A 445 -10.65 11.36 -15.95
N ALA A 446 -10.30 10.09 -15.80
CA ALA A 446 -11.25 9.05 -15.38
C ALA A 446 -11.87 9.36 -14.01
N THR A 447 -11.06 9.85 -13.08
CA THR A 447 -11.45 10.22 -11.71
C THR A 447 -12.46 11.38 -11.72
N PHE A 448 -12.15 12.45 -12.44
CA PHE A 448 -13.03 13.62 -12.53
C PHE A 448 -14.32 13.31 -13.31
N LYS A 449 -14.22 12.53 -14.40
CA LYS A 449 -15.39 12.04 -15.15
C LYS A 449 -16.34 11.21 -14.29
N ALA A 450 -15.82 10.51 -13.27
CA ALA A 450 -16.61 9.74 -12.31
C ALA A 450 -17.07 10.56 -11.08
N GLY A 451 -16.76 11.85 -11.01
CA GLY A 451 -17.11 12.71 -9.87
C GLY A 451 -16.36 12.33 -8.58
N CYS A 452 -15.12 11.83 -8.70
CA CYS A 452 -14.29 11.38 -7.59
C CYS A 452 -13.12 12.36 -7.33
N ALA A 453 -12.45 12.21 -6.20
CA ALA A 453 -11.30 13.04 -5.82
C ALA A 453 -9.99 12.43 -6.32
N PHE A 454 -9.01 13.26 -6.69
CA PHE A 454 -7.69 12.82 -7.17
C PHE A 454 -6.58 13.42 -6.31
N TRP A 455 -5.57 12.63 -5.95
CA TRP A 455 -4.35 13.13 -5.32
C TRP A 455 -3.13 12.74 -6.14
N ASP A 456 -2.38 13.74 -6.60
CA ASP A 456 -1.27 13.54 -7.53
C ASP A 456 0.02 13.14 -6.82
N LEU A 457 0.21 11.83 -6.62
CA LEU A 457 1.44 11.31 -6.01
C LEU A 457 2.69 11.63 -6.86
N TYR A 458 2.56 11.67 -8.18
CA TYR A 458 3.68 12.00 -9.07
C TYR A 458 4.22 13.40 -8.76
N GLU A 459 3.33 14.39 -8.69
CA GLU A 459 3.70 15.77 -8.31
C GLU A 459 4.13 15.85 -6.85
N ALA A 460 3.47 15.14 -5.93
CA ALA A 460 3.85 15.10 -4.51
C ALA A 460 5.28 14.56 -4.29
N MET A 461 5.78 13.71 -5.18
CA MET A 461 7.15 13.20 -5.15
C MET A 461 8.20 14.22 -5.66
N GLY A 462 7.76 15.26 -6.37
CA GLY A 462 8.62 16.21 -7.09
C GLY A 462 8.54 16.08 -8.62
N GLY A 463 7.60 15.31 -9.15
CA GLY A 463 7.32 15.20 -10.58
C GLY A 463 8.39 14.44 -11.37
N ARG A 464 8.68 14.92 -12.59
CA ARG A 464 9.59 14.27 -13.54
C ARG A 464 11.00 14.13 -12.98
N ASN A 465 11.56 12.93 -13.12
CA ASN A 465 12.86 12.52 -12.58
C ASN A 465 12.96 12.65 -11.05
N SER A 466 11.85 12.51 -10.32
CA SER A 466 11.87 12.46 -8.86
C SER A 466 12.28 11.10 -8.32
N MET A 467 11.92 10.00 -8.98
CA MET A 467 12.27 8.65 -8.53
C MET A 467 13.79 8.45 -8.34
N PRO A 468 14.69 8.88 -9.26
CA PRO A 468 16.13 8.81 -9.02
C PRO A 468 16.56 9.60 -7.79
N SER A 469 15.99 10.79 -7.53
CA SER A 469 16.27 11.55 -6.31
C SER A 469 15.85 10.78 -5.05
N TRP A 470 14.70 10.10 -5.08
CA TRP A 470 14.24 9.24 -4.00
C TRP A 470 15.14 8.01 -3.79
N VAL A 471 15.74 7.45 -4.85
CA VAL A 471 16.68 6.31 -4.75
C VAL A 471 18.05 6.73 -4.22
N PHE A 472 18.55 7.90 -4.63
CA PHE A 472 19.91 8.34 -4.34
C PHE A 472 20.03 9.19 -3.07
N THR A 473 18.92 9.65 -2.49
CA THR A 473 18.93 10.32 -1.19
C THR A 473 19.43 9.41 -0.07
N LYS A 474 19.92 10.01 1.02
CA LYS A 474 20.45 9.30 2.19
C LYS A 474 19.68 9.71 3.45
N PRO A 475 18.99 8.78 4.13
CA PRO A 475 18.76 7.37 3.75
C PRO A 475 17.82 7.23 2.54
N GLN A 476 17.92 6.10 1.82
CA GLN A 476 17.15 5.85 0.60
C GLN A 476 15.63 5.82 0.85
N LEU A 477 14.87 6.49 0.00
CA LEU A 477 13.40 6.53 0.04
C LEU A 477 12.76 5.61 -1.00
N ALA A 478 13.47 5.30 -2.07
CA ALA A 478 13.09 4.28 -3.04
C ALA A 478 14.17 3.21 -3.21
N ARG A 479 13.77 2.03 -3.66
CA ARG A 479 14.65 0.89 -3.92
C ARG A 479 15.43 1.10 -5.22
N THR A 480 16.54 0.39 -5.35
CA THR A 480 17.42 0.42 -6.52
C THR A 480 16.80 -0.17 -7.79
N ASP A 481 15.54 -0.62 -7.73
CA ASP A 481 14.72 -0.96 -8.89
C ASP A 481 14.03 0.26 -9.53
N PHE A 482 14.20 1.45 -8.95
CA PHE A 482 13.63 2.72 -9.43
C PHE A 482 12.12 2.66 -9.66
N THR A 483 11.44 1.84 -8.86
CA THR A 483 10.00 1.60 -8.93
C THR A 483 9.38 1.62 -7.54
N HIS A 484 9.92 0.86 -6.58
CA HIS A 484 9.26 0.65 -5.29
C HIS A 484 9.85 1.52 -4.19
N PHE A 485 9.00 2.01 -3.29
CA PHE A 485 9.46 2.71 -2.09
C PHE A 485 10.18 1.79 -1.09
N THR A 486 11.13 2.34 -0.32
CA THR A 486 11.59 1.74 0.95
C THR A 486 10.51 1.92 2.03
N ASN A 487 10.66 1.30 3.20
CA ASN A 487 9.72 1.54 4.31
C ASN A 487 9.69 3.03 4.70
N LYS A 488 10.85 3.70 4.66
CA LYS A 488 10.94 5.13 4.97
C LYS A 488 10.22 5.97 3.91
N GLY A 489 10.44 5.70 2.61
CA GLY A 489 9.73 6.41 1.56
C GLY A 489 8.22 6.18 1.59
N ALA A 490 7.79 4.94 1.87
CA ALA A 490 6.38 4.62 2.05
C ALA A 490 5.74 5.42 3.21
N GLY A 491 6.46 5.60 4.32
CA GLY A 491 6.02 6.45 5.42
C GLY A 491 5.88 7.92 5.03
N ILE A 492 6.82 8.47 4.25
CA ILE A 492 6.72 9.85 3.73
C ILE A 492 5.50 9.99 2.81
N VAL A 493 5.28 9.05 1.88
CA VAL A 493 4.09 9.05 1.01
C VAL A 493 2.80 9.03 1.83
N ALA A 494 2.74 8.19 2.88
CA ALA A 494 1.59 8.11 3.76
C ALA A 494 1.33 9.42 4.52
N ASP A 495 2.38 10.06 5.04
CA ASP A 495 2.27 11.34 5.75
C ASP A 495 1.85 12.47 4.79
N LEU A 496 2.37 12.52 3.57
CA LEU A 496 1.94 13.49 2.55
C LEU A 496 0.46 13.33 2.19
N LEU A 497 0.01 12.08 1.98
CA LEU A 497 -1.39 11.78 1.71
C LEU A 497 -2.29 12.14 2.90
N TYR A 498 -1.90 11.75 4.11
CA TYR A 498 -2.60 12.10 5.35
C TYR A 498 -2.77 13.62 5.49
N ASN A 499 -1.69 14.38 5.28
CA ASN A 499 -1.72 15.83 5.40
C ASN A 499 -2.66 16.47 4.36
N ALA A 500 -2.69 15.96 3.13
CA ALA A 500 -3.62 16.42 2.11
C ALA A 500 -5.09 16.14 2.51
N MET A 501 -5.37 14.94 3.05
CA MET A 501 -6.71 14.59 3.55
C MET A 501 -7.15 15.45 4.74
N ILE A 502 -6.26 15.70 5.70
CA ILE A 502 -6.55 16.53 6.87
C ILE A 502 -6.73 17.99 6.48
N PHE A 503 -5.92 18.51 5.54
CA PHE A 503 -6.08 19.87 5.04
C PHE A 503 -7.50 20.07 4.47
N ASP A 504 -7.96 19.16 3.64
CA ASP A 504 -9.29 19.22 3.04
C ASP A 504 -10.42 19.00 4.04
N TYR A 505 -10.23 18.10 5.01
CA TYR A 505 -11.18 17.91 6.12
C TYR A 505 -11.33 19.20 6.94
N LEU A 506 -10.22 19.86 7.29
CA LEU A 506 -10.24 21.11 8.04
C LEU A 506 -10.87 22.26 7.25
N ASP A 507 -10.62 22.34 5.94
CA ASP A 507 -11.28 23.30 5.06
C ASP A 507 -12.79 23.06 4.99
N TYR A 508 -13.22 21.78 4.89
CA TYR A 508 -14.63 21.40 4.94
C TYR A 508 -15.30 21.79 6.26
N VAL A 509 -14.68 21.46 7.41
CA VAL A 509 -15.18 21.83 8.74
C VAL A 509 -15.29 23.35 8.87
N LYS A 510 -14.27 24.10 8.45
CA LYS A 510 -14.28 25.57 8.53
C LYS A 510 -15.41 26.20 7.72
N LYS A 511 -15.72 25.65 6.54
CA LYS A 511 -16.82 26.11 5.68
C LYS A 511 -18.20 25.66 6.18
N GLY A 512 -18.27 24.56 6.94
CA GLY A 512 -19.50 24.00 7.51
C GLY A 512 -19.88 24.52 8.90
N LEU A 513 -18.97 25.19 9.62
CA LEU A 513 -19.25 25.81 10.92
C LEU A 513 -19.98 27.15 10.74
N PRO A 514 -21.08 27.43 11.49
CA PRO A 514 -21.55 28.79 11.67
C PRO A 514 -20.41 29.67 12.20
N ILE A 515 -20.27 30.88 11.64
CA ILE A 515 -19.13 31.81 11.81
C ILE A 515 -18.77 32.14 13.29
N GLU A 516 -19.63 31.81 14.26
CA GLU A 516 -19.43 32.08 15.69
C GLU A 516 -18.55 31.02 16.40
N GLU A 517 -18.52 29.75 15.96
CA GLU A 517 -17.74 28.70 16.64
C GLU A 517 -16.31 28.55 16.11
N ALA A 518 -16.05 28.93 14.85
CA ALA A 518 -14.72 28.86 14.23
C ALA A 518 -13.69 29.88 14.78
N ARG A 519 -14.07 30.71 15.77
CA ARG A 519 -13.22 31.70 16.44
C ARG A 519 -12.80 31.31 17.87
N LYS A 520 -13.27 30.18 18.40
CA LYS A 520 -12.75 29.57 19.63
C LYS A 520 -11.84 28.41 19.28
#